data_AF-A0A538A7P3-F1
#
_entry.id   AF-A0A538A7P3-F1
#
_cell.length_a   1.000
_cell.length_b   1.000
_cell.length_c   1.000
_cell.angle_alpha   90.00
_cell.angle_beta   90.00
_cell.angle_gamma   90.00
#
_symmetry.space_group_name_H-M   'P 1'
#
loop_
_entity.id
_entity.type
_entity.pdbx_description
1 polymer ?
#
loop_
_entity_poly.entity_id
_entity_poly.type
_entity_poly.pdbx_seq_one_letter_code
_entity_poly.pdbx_strand_id
1 'polypeptide(L)'
;MTETPGTPGTPETPTGPGAGEPPAPPPPPPPPPPPAASSTPDYPVHLDIDHQAEYSRFMPLIKWLLALPHYLVLLVLGIGTFFVVIISFFAVLFTGRYPRGMFDYMVGVHRWAFRVIAYTDLMVDPYPPFTLADDPSYPVRFDIDYPEQGVNNWRPLVHWLLVIPYAIAAYLIYSLGRILVFFAFFTILFTKRYPEGMFDIVRISLRWLARASAYENWMVTRYPPFEWD
;
A
#
# COMPACT_ATOMS: atom_id res chain seq x y z
N MET A 1 86.11 -4.29 50.61
CA MET A 1 85.84 -5.59 49.95
C MET A 1 84.42 -5.54 49.44
N THR A 2 84.29 -5.72 48.14
CA THR A 2 83.08 -5.69 47.29
C THR A 2 82.09 -6.79 47.65
N GLU A 3 80.80 -6.47 47.80
CA GLU A 3 79.69 -7.38 47.43
C GLU A 3 78.50 -6.59 46.87
N THR A 4 77.89 -7.19 45.85
CA THR A 4 76.98 -6.64 44.84
C THR A 4 75.51 -6.62 45.33
N PRO A 5 74.65 -5.68 44.88
CA PRO A 5 73.23 -5.65 45.28
C PRO A 5 72.41 -6.72 44.54
N GLY A 6 71.66 -7.54 45.29
CA GLY A 6 70.65 -8.46 44.77
C GLY A 6 69.32 -7.77 44.47
N THR A 7 68.74 -8.06 43.32
CA THR A 7 67.46 -7.55 42.80
C THR A 7 66.27 -7.97 43.67
N PRO A 8 65.28 -7.09 43.96
CA PRO A 8 64.05 -7.45 44.67
C PRO A 8 63.12 -8.31 43.80
N GLY A 9 62.65 -9.44 44.34
CA GLY A 9 61.68 -10.33 43.70
C GLY A 9 60.28 -9.69 43.60
N THR A 10 59.65 -9.88 42.44
CA THR A 10 58.28 -9.49 42.12
C THR A 10 57.27 -10.31 42.94
N PRO A 11 56.19 -9.72 43.49
CA PRO A 11 55.15 -10.48 44.18
C PRO A 11 54.32 -11.32 43.20
N GLU A 12 54.18 -12.62 43.46
CA GLU A 12 53.27 -13.51 42.75
C GLU A 12 51.81 -13.25 43.17
N THR A 13 50.95 -12.96 42.19
CA THR A 13 49.50 -12.77 42.37
C THR A 13 48.80 -14.13 42.52
N PRO A 14 47.91 -14.35 43.50
CA PRO A 14 47.18 -15.61 43.62
C PRO A 14 46.12 -15.77 42.52
N THR A 15 46.19 -16.89 41.80
CA THR A 15 45.21 -17.32 40.79
C THR A 15 43.90 -17.74 41.46
N GLY A 16 42.86 -16.91 41.33
CA GLY A 16 41.49 -17.24 41.77
C GLY A 16 40.81 -18.28 40.85
N PRO A 17 39.84 -19.07 41.37
CA PRO A 17 39.19 -20.13 40.61
C PRO A 17 38.23 -19.59 39.53
N GLY A 18 38.08 -20.37 38.47
CA GLY A 18 37.54 -19.98 37.17
C GLY A 18 36.19 -19.26 37.19
N ALA A 19 36.18 -18.07 36.59
CA ALA A 19 34.96 -17.42 36.15
C ALA A 19 34.36 -18.26 35.01
N GLY A 20 33.18 -18.85 35.25
CA GLY A 20 32.41 -19.51 34.20
C GLY A 20 32.05 -18.54 33.09
N GLU A 21 32.11 -19.03 31.85
CA GLU A 21 31.67 -18.32 30.66
C GLU A 21 30.28 -17.69 30.88
N PRO A 22 30.08 -16.39 30.61
CA PRO A 22 28.75 -15.79 30.71
C PRO A 22 27.77 -16.53 29.78
N PRO A 23 26.51 -16.76 30.21
CA PRO A 23 25.53 -17.45 29.39
C PRO A 23 25.31 -16.72 28.06
N ALA A 24 25.30 -17.48 26.97
CA ALA A 24 25.09 -16.95 25.63
C ALA A 24 23.78 -16.12 25.57
N PRO A 25 23.77 -14.99 24.85
CA PRO A 25 22.56 -14.19 24.70
C PRO A 25 21.45 -15.03 24.05
N PRO A 26 20.18 -14.79 24.40
CA PRO A 26 19.06 -15.50 23.79
C PRO A 26 19.06 -15.28 22.28
N PRO A 27 18.65 -16.29 21.49
CA PRO A 27 18.54 -16.14 20.05
C PRO A 27 17.60 -14.97 19.72
N PRO A 28 17.86 -14.23 18.63
CA PRO A 28 16.96 -13.17 18.20
C PRO A 28 15.55 -13.73 17.98
N PRO A 29 14.50 -12.93 18.25
CA PRO A 29 13.13 -13.36 17.98
C PRO A 29 13.00 -13.78 16.51
N PRO A 30 12.16 -14.78 16.21
CA PRO A 30 11.90 -15.16 14.82
C PRO A 30 11.42 -13.92 14.06
N PRO A 31 11.80 -13.77 12.78
CA PRO A 31 11.29 -12.69 11.95
C PRO A 31 9.75 -12.72 11.97
N PRO A 32 9.09 -11.56 11.92
CA PRO A 32 7.64 -11.51 11.83
C PRO A 32 7.18 -12.42 10.69
N PRO A 33 6.06 -13.16 10.85
CA PRO A 33 5.53 -13.97 9.76
C PRO A 33 5.37 -13.05 8.54
N PRO A 34 5.75 -13.50 7.33
CA PRO A 34 5.50 -12.73 6.13
C PRO A 34 4.03 -12.30 6.12
N PRO A 35 3.70 -11.06 5.71
CA PRO A 35 2.31 -10.63 5.61
C PRO A 35 1.54 -11.70 4.85
N ALA A 36 0.39 -12.11 5.40
CA ALA A 36 -0.42 -13.18 4.86
C ALA A 36 -0.59 -12.97 3.35
N ALA A 37 -0.01 -13.89 2.57
CA ALA A 37 0.03 -13.80 1.13
C ALA A 37 -1.38 -13.99 0.56
N SER A 38 -2.03 -12.89 0.25
CA SER A 38 -3.19 -12.82 -0.64
C SER A 38 -3.07 -11.62 -1.56
N SER A 39 -2.01 -11.65 -2.35
CA SER A 39 -1.89 -10.99 -3.65
C SER A 39 -1.50 -12.08 -4.64
N THR A 40 -2.03 -12.06 -5.87
CA THR A 40 -1.36 -12.77 -6.98
C THR A 40 0.14 -12.41 -6.90
N PRO A 41 1.05 -13.35 -6.57
CA PRO A 41 2.41 -13.03 -6.07
C PRO A 41 3.28 -12.24 -7.03
N ASP A 42 2.76 -11.98 -8.23
CA ASP A 42 3.48 -11.46 -9.37
C ASP A 42 2.65 -10.41 -10.13
N TYR A 43 1.62 -9.77 -9.56
CA TYR A 43 1.03 -8.58 -10.21
C TYR A 43 1.58 -7.29 -9.58
N PRO A 44 2.07 -6.29 -10.36
CA PRO A 44 2.80 -5.14 -9.83
C PRO A 44 1.92 -4.06 -9.15
N VAL A 45 0.65 -4.34 -8.88
CA VAL A 45 -0.28 -3.38 -8.24
C VAL A 45 -0.76 -4.00 -6.94
N HIS A 46 -0.42 -3.33 -5.83
CA HIS A 46 -0.68 -3.80 -4.49
C HIS A 46 -1.68 -2.86 -3.82
N LEU A 47 -2.83 -3.39 -3.40
CA LEU A 47 -3.81 -2.66 -2.61
C LEU A 47 -4.26 -3.55 -1.45
N ASP A 48 -3.88 -3.13 -0.24
CA ASP A 48 -4.22 -3.80 0.99
C ASP A 48 -5.03 -2.88 1.91
N ILE A 49 -6.08 -3.44 2.47
CA ILE A 49 -6.99 -2.75 3.38
C ILE A 49 -7.22 -3.64 4.58
N ASP A 50 -6.82 -3.19 5.76
CA ASP A 50 -6.94 -3.96 7.00
C ASP A 50 -8.39 -3.99 7.49
N HIS A 51 -8.90 -5.18 7.79
CA HIS A 51 -10.22 -5.34 8.41
C HIS A 51 -10.12 -5.02 9.91
N GLN A 52 -11.01 -4.16 10.41
CA GLN A 52 -11.03 -3.73 11.81
C GLN A 52 -12.01 -4.58 12.62
N ALA A 53 -11.64 -4.90 13.87
CA ALA A 53 -12.49 -5.67 14.77
C ALA A 53 -13.81 -4.95 15.10
N GLU A 54 -13.77 -3.61 15.20
CA GLU A 54 -14.93 -2.77 15.49
C GLU A 54 -14.90 -1.50 14.64
N TYR A 55 -16.09 -1.03 14.27
CA TYR A 55 -16.32 0.17 13.49
C TYR A 55 -17.25 1.14 14.23
N SER A 56 -17.05 2.42 13.97
CA SER A 56 -17.74 3.52 14.63
C SER A 56 -19.19 3.60 14.18
N ARG A 57 -20.12 3.34 15.11
CA ARG A 57 -21.58 3.22 14.84
C ARG A 57 -22.19 4.39 14.05
N PHE A 58 -21.87 5.62 14.45
CA PHE A 58 -22.51 6.82 13.90
C PHE A 58 -21.67 7.51 12.83
N MET A 59 -20.39 7.15 12.71
CA MET A 59 -19.50 7.75 11.71
C MET A 59 -20.02 7.59 10.27
N PRO A 60 -20.61 6.46 9.84
CA PRO A 60 -21.14 6.33 8.48
C PRO A 60 -22.08 7.45 8.03
N LEU A 61 -22.84 8.05 8.96
CA LEU A 61 -23.73 9.18 8.67
C LEU A 61 -23.00 10.48 8.32
N ILE A 62 -21.74 10.61 8.73
CA ILE A 62 -20.97 11.86 8.64
C ILE A 62 -19.72 11.69 7.76
N LYS A 63 -19.24 10.46 7.51
CA LYS A 63 -18.02 10.21 6.70
C LYS A 63 -18.07 10.85 5.31
N TRP A 64 -19.23 10.82 4.63
CA TRP A 64 -19.38 11.45 3.31
C TRP A 64 -19.22 12.97 3.36
N LEU A 65 -19.64 13.62 4.45
CA LEU A 65 -19.46 15.04 4.68
C LEU A 65 -18.00 15.36 5.05
N LEU A 66 -17.39 14.53 5.90
CA LEU A 66 -15.98 14.66 6.29
C LEU A 66 -15.02 14.43 5.13
N ALA A 67 -15.43 13.69 4.10
CA ALA A 67 -14.66 13.49 2.87
C ALA A 67 -14.70 14.70 1.93
N LEU A 68 -15.59 15.68 2.14
CA LEU A 68 -15.72 16.86 1.28
C LEU A 68 -14.39 17.64 1.09
N PRO A 69 -13.60 17.93 2.15
CA PRO A 69 -12.32 18.60 1.99
C PRO A 69 -11.32 17.76 1.18
N HIS A 70 -11.37 16.44 1.30
CA HIS A 70 -10.52 15.55 0.49
C HIS A 70 -10.89 15.61 -0.98
N TYR A 71 -12.18 15.56 -1.32
CA TYR A 71 -12.62 15.66 -2.71
C TYR A 71 -12.21 16.98 -3.35
N LEU A 72 -12.20 18.09 -2.60
CA LEU A 72 -11.72 19.38 -3.11
C LEU A 72 -10.23 19.34 -3.46
N VAL A 73 -9.40 18.75 -2.59
CA VAL A 73 -7.95 18.66 -2.89
C VAL A 73 -7.67 17.63 -3.98
N LEU A 74 -8.34 16.49 -3.96
CA LEU A 74 -8.25 15.48 -5.02
C LEU A 74 -8.72 16.02 -6.37
N LEU A 75 -9.67 16.96 -6.41
CA LEU A 75 -10.06 17.65 -7.64
C LEU A 75 -8.90 18.47 -8.21
N VAL A 76 -8.20 19.24 -7.37
CA VAL A 76 -7.02 20.02 -7.78
C VAL A 76 -5.88 19.10 -8.24
N LEU A 77 -5.61 18.03 -7.48
CA LEU A 77 -4.64 17.01 -7.89
C LEU A 77 -5.06 16.28 -9.17
N GLY A 78 -6.36 16.07 -9.38
CA GLY A 78 -6.91 15.48 -10.59
C GLY A 78 -6.58 16.31 -11.85
N ILE A 79 -6.57 17.64 -11.72
CA ILE A 79 -6.09 18.53 -12.80
C ILE A 79 -4.61 18.27 -13.08
N GLY A 80 -3.78 18.14 -12.04
CA GLY A 80 -2.38 17.76 -12.19
C GLY A 80 -2.21 16.39 -12.86
N THR A 81 -3.00 15.40 -12.45
CA THR A 81 -3.03 14.05 -13.05
C THR A 81 -3.38 14.11 -14.52
N PHE A 82 -4.36 14.92 -14.92
CA PHE A 82 -4.72 15.10 -16.32
C PHE A 82 -3.53 15.55 -17.18
N PHE A 83 -2.78 16.57 -16.73
CA PHE A 83 -1.57 17.02 -17.43
C PHE A 83 -0.46 15.96 -17.41
N VAL A 84 -0.28 15.28 -16.28
CA VAL A 84 0.69 14.18 -16.16
C VAL A 84 0.39 13.06 -17.14
N VAL A 85 -0.88 12.66 -17.31
CA VAL A 85 -1.28 11.64 -18.29
C VAL A 85 -0.90 12.06 -19.71
N ILE A 86 -1.19 13.31 -20.09
CA ILE A 86 -0.86 13.83 -21.43
C ILE A 86 0.65 13.83 -21.64
N ILE A 87 1.43 14.31 -20.68
CA ILE A 87 2.89 14.38 -20.82
C ILE A 87 3.50 12.97 -20.82
N SER A 88 3.04 12.10 -19.91
CA SER A 88 3.45 10.70 -19.85
C SER A 88 3.10 9.92 -21.11
N PHE A 89 1.95 10.21 -21.75
CA PHE A 89 1.59 9.63 -23.04
C PHE A 89 2.69 9.89 -24.09
N PHE A 90 3.09 11.15 -24.26
CA PHE A 90 4.15 11.50 -25.21
C PHE A 90 5.51 10.96 -24.76
N ALA A 91 5.83 11.04 -23.47
CA ALA A 91 7.09 10.52 -22.94
C ALA A 91 7.23 9.03 -23.20
N VAL A 92 6.20 8.22 -22.92
CA VAL A 92 6.19 6.79 -23.21
C VAL A 92 6.24 6.53 -24.71
N LEU A 93 5.51 7.31 -25.52
CA LEU A 93 5.50 7.16 -26.98
C LEU A 93 6.86 7.41 -27.63
N PHE A 94 7.65 8.35 -27.13
CA PHE A 94 8.95 8.68 -27.71
C PHE A 94 10.12 7.95 -27.05
N THR A 95 10.06 7.73 -25.74
CA THR A 95 11.19 7.20 -24.95
C THR A 95 11.00 5.75 -24.52
N GLY A 96 9.77 5.21 -24.59
CA GLY A 96 9.43 3.91 -24.03
C GLY A 96 9.58 3.86 -22.50
N ARG A 97 9.56 5.01 -21.81
CA ARG A 97 9.73 5.09 -20.35
C ARG A 97 8.72 6.05 -19.75
N TYR A 98 8.20 5.67 -18.58
CA TYR A 98 7.34 6.53 -17.78
C TYR A 98 8.22 7.44 -16.92
N PRO A 99 8.15 8.78 -17.01
CA PRO A 99 9.02 9.65 -16.22
C PRO A 99 8.83 9.42 -14.70
N ARG A 100 9.94 9.21 -13.96
CA ARG A 100 9.86 8.77 -12.55
C ARG A 100 9.06 9.74 -11.66
N GLY A 101 9.31 11.04 -11.76
CA GLY A 101 8.56 12.03 -10.96
C GLY A 101 7.05 12.07 -11.27
N MET A 102 6.67 11.79 -12.53
CA MET A 102 5.26 11.67 -12.92
C MET A 102 4.63 10.39 -12.38
N PHE A 103 5.40 9.29 -12.39
CA PHE A 103 4.98 8.02 -11.81
C PHE A 103 4.74 8.16 -10.31
N ASP A 104 5.72 8.72 -9.59
CA ASP A 104 5.65 8.91 -8.14
C ASP A 104 4.46 9.82 -7.75
N TYR A 105 4.19 10.87 -8.55
CA TYR A 105 3.00 11.70 -8.42
C TYR A 105 1.70 10.88 -8.59
N MET A 106 1.60 10.09 -9.67
CA MET A 106 0.44 9.26 -9.94
C MET A 106 0.19 8.25 -8.83
N VAL A 107 1.23 7.56 -8.36
CA VAL A 107 1.14 6.63 -7.22
C VAL A 107 0.65 7.36 -5.99
N GLY A 108 1.22 8.54 -5.68
CA GLY A 108 0.80 9.33 -4.52
C GLY A 108 -0.67 9.78 -4.57
N VAL A 109 -1.15 10.19 -5.75
CA VAL A 109 -2.57 10.56 -5.95
C VAL A 109 -3.47 9.34 -5.76
N HIS A 110 -3.09 8.17 -6.30
CA HIS A 110 -3.84 6.93 -6.11
C HIS A 110 -3.85 6.47 -4.65
N ARG A 111 -2.70 6.55 -3.93
CA ARG A 111 -2.64 6.26 -2.49
C ARG A 111 -3.68 7.07 -1.75
N TRP A 112 -3.69 8.38 -1.98
CA TRP A 112 -4.64 9.25 -1.31
C TRP A 112 -6.09 8.96 -1.74
N ALA A 113 -6.35 8.81 -3.04
CA ALA A 113 -7.68 8.48 -3.55
C ALA A 113 -8.24 7.19 -2.93
N PHE A 114 -7.46 6.11 -2.87
CA PHE A 114 -7.88 4.85 -2.26
C PHE A 114 -8.10 4.95 -0.75
N ARG A 115 -7.29 5.75 -0.02
CA ARG A 115 -7.56 6.04 1.41
C ARG A 115 -8.92 6.71 1.61
N VAL A 116 -9.27 7.66 0.73
CA VAL A 116 -10.56 8.38 0.76
C VAL A 116 -11.71 7.45 0.36
N ILE A 117 -11.55 6.68 -0.71
CA ILE A 117 -12.57 5.71 -1.18
C ILE A 117 -12.86 4.70 -0.06
N ALA A 118 -11.84 4.05 0.50
CA ALA A 118 -12.01 3.09 1.60
C ALA A 118 -12.65 3.71 2.85
N TYR A 119 -12.34 4.98 3.16
CA TYR A 119 -12.99 5.71 4.24
C TYR A 119 -14.49 5.92 3.97
N THR A 120 -14.85 6.38 2.76
CA THR A 120 -16.25 6.60 2.38
C THR A 120 -17.04 5.32 2.13
N ASP A 121 -16.36 4.22 1.78
CA ASP A 121 -16.92 2.88 1.68
C ASP A 121 -16.96 2.17 3.05
N LEU A 122 -16.70 2.90 4.13
CA LEU A 122 -16.81 2.46 5.53
C LEU A 122 -15.84 1.34 5.92
N MET A 123 -14.83 1.06 5.10
CA MET A 123 -13.84 0.02 5.34
C MET A 123 -12.81 0.41 6.41
N VAL A 124 -12.65 1.71 6.68
CA VAL A 124 -11.71 2.22 7.70
C VAL A 124 -12.28 3.39 8.47
N ASP A 125 -11.98 3.47 9.77
CA ASP A 125 -12.44 4.55 10.66
C ASP A 125 -11.51 5.76 10.80
N PRO A 126 -10.17 5.61 10.88
CA PRO A 126 -9.27 6.75 10.96
C PRO A 126 -9.46 7.71 9.77
N TYR A 127 -9.42 9.02 10.03
CA TYR A 127 -9.59 10.04 8.99
C TYR A 127 -8.38 10.04 8.04
N PRO A 128 -8.57 10.05 6.70
CA PRO A 128 -7.46 9.95 5.75
C PRO A 128 -6.47 11.13 5.89
N PRO A 129 -5.16 10.86 5.98
CA PRO A 129 -4.15 11.91 6.02
C PRO A 129 -4.07 12.66 4.68
N PHE A 130 -3.86 13.97 4.73
CA PHE A 130 -3.67 14.83 3.54
C PHE A 130 -2.24 14.71 3.01
N THR A 131 -1.90 13.53 2.47
CA THR A 131 -0.55 13.25 1.99
C THR A 131 -0.55 12.31 0.80
N LEU A 132 0.35 12.60 -0.15
CA LEU A 132 0.69 11.75 -1.29
C LEU A 132 1.72 10.67 -0.91
N ALA A 133 2.42 10.88 0.21
CA ALA A 133 3.43 9.94 0.68
C ALA A 133 2.78 8.65 1.19
N ASP A 134 3.58 7.60 1.20
CA ASP A 134 3.22 6.39 1.93
C ASP A 134 3.08 6.69 3.43
N ASP A 135 2.16 6.00 4.08
CA ASP A 135 1.89 6.09 5.51
C ASP A 135 1.66 4.67 6.03
N PRO A 136 2.73 4.01 6.52
CA PRO A 136 2.65 2.63 6.99
C PRO A 136 1.72 2.44 8.19
N SER A 137 1.37 3.52 8.90
CA SER A 137 0.48 3.47 10.05
C SER A 137 -1.00 3.47 9.67
N TYR A 138 -1.32 3.86 8.43
CA TYR A 138 -2.69 3.91 7.94
C TYR A 138 -3.14 2.54 7.40
N PRO A 139 -4.38 2.10 7.69
CA PRO A 139 -4.87 0.76 7.33
C PRO A 139 -5.11 0.52 5.83
N VAL A 140 -4.86 1.52 4.97
CA VAL A 140 -4.98 1.42 3.51
C VAL A 140 -3.61 1.68 2.89
N ARG A 141 -3.04 0.64 2.30
CA ARG A 141 -1.73 0.66 1.66
C ARG A 141 -1.88 0.40 0.17
N PHE A 142 -1.33 1.31 -0.64
CA PHE A 142 -1.36 1.20 -2.08
C PHE A 142 0.04 1.45 -2.64
N ASP A 143 0.48 0.57 -3.52
CA ASP A 143 1.75 0.73 -4.21
C ASP A 143 1.71 0.12 -5.61
N ILE A 144 2.57 0.63 -6.50
CA ILE A 144 2.78 0.08 -7.83
C ILE A 144 4.27 -0.07 -8.06
N ASP A 145 4.69 -1.27 -8.44
CA ASP A 145 6.07 -1.53 -8.83
C ASP A 145 6.39 -0.78 -10.13
N TYR A 146 7.40 0.08 -10.08
CA TYR A 146 7.80 0.86 -11.25
C TYR A 146 8.35 -0.08 -12.34
N PRO A 147 7.92 0.08 -13.62
CA PRO A 147 8.36 -0.77 -14.71
C PRO A 147 9.80 -0.43 -15.14
N GLU A 148 10.80 -0.96 -14.43
CA GLU A 148 12.24 -0.71 -14.70
C GLU A 148 12.67 -1.13 -16.12
N GLN A 149 12.01 -2.16 -16.68
CA GLN A 149 12.27 -2.65 -18.05
C GLN A 149 11.72 -1.70 -19.13
N GLY A 150 11.01 -0.64 -18.73
CA GLY A 150 10.33 0.29 -19.63
C GLY A 150 8.96 -0.20 -20.08
N VAL A 151 8.34 0.58 -20.96
CA VAL A 151 7.02 0.34 -21.53
C VAL A 151 7.15 0.40 -23.05
N ASN A 152 6.58 -0.57 -23.78
CA ASN A 152 6.60 -0.51 -25.24
C ASN A 152 5.93 0.78 -25.73
N ASN A 153 6.65 1.54 -26.54
CA ASN A 153 6.31 2.89 -26.95
C ASN A 153 5.02 3.01 -27.79
N TRP A 154 4.62 1.99 -28.54
CA TRP A 154 3.36 2.00 -29.30
C TRP A 154 2.12 1.75 -28.43
N ARG A 155 2.28 1.27 -27.19
CA ARG A 155 1.14 0.87 -26.34
C ARG A 155 0.14 2.00 -26.11
N PRO A 156 0.54 3.25 -25.83
CA PRO A 156 -0.42 4.32 -25.61
C PRO A 156 -1.45 4.52 -26.72
N LEU A 157 -1.13 4.13 -27.96
CA LEU A 157 -2.03 4.28 -29.11
C LEU A 157 -3.15 3.22 -29.18
N VAL A 158 -2.93 2.02 -28.65
CA VAL A 158 -3.90 0.91 -28.78
C VAL A 158 -4.46 0.43 -27.45
N HIS A 159 -3.76 0.72 -26.36
CA HIS A 159 -4.02 0.12 -25.07
C HIS A 159 -5.32 0.61 -24.43
N TRP A 160 -5.77 1.83 -24.78
CA TRP A 160 -7.09 2.34 -24.39
C TRP A 160 -8.23 1.42 -24.85
N LEU A 161 -8.07 0.67 -25.95
CA LEU A 161 -9.07 -0.31 -26.38
C LEU A 161 -9.03 -1.58 -25.52
N LEU A 162 -7.82 -2.02 -25.17
CA LEU A 162 -7.60 -3.23 -24.36
C LEU A 162 -8.09 -3.06 -22.93
N VAL A 163 -8.01 -1.85 -22.37
CA VAL A 163 -8.49 -1.61 -21.00
C VAL A 163 -10.01 -1.63 -20.92
N ILE A 164 -10.75 -1.34 -22.00
CA ILE A 164 -12.22 -1.22 -21.97
C ILE A 164 -12.92 -2.47 -21.41
N PRO A 165 -12.67 -3.71 -21.88
CA PRO A 165 -13.31 -4.90 -21.33
C PRO A 165 -13.04 -5.09 -19.83
N TYR A 166 -11.79 -4.87 -19.41
CA TYR A 166 -11.41 -4.98 -18.00
C TYR A 166 -12.05 -3.86 -17.16
N ALA A 167 -12.00 -2.62 -17.63
CA ALA A 167 -12.59 -1.47 -16.97
C ALA A 167 -14.09 -1.67 -16.78
N ILE A 168 -14.81 -2.16 -17.79
CA ILE A 168 -16.24 -2.47 -17.67
C ILE A 168 -16.45 -3.49 -16.54
N ALA A 169 -15.72 -4.60 -16.52
CA ALA A 169 -15.83 -5.60 -15.48
C ALA A 169 -15.50 -5.02 -14.09
N ALA A 170 -14.40 -4.27 -13.96
CA ALA A 170 -13.98 -3.61 -12.73
C ALA A 170 -15.04 -2.63 -12.22
N TYR A 171 -15.62 -1.80 -13.10
CA TYR A 171 -16.68 -0.85 -12.75
C TYR A 171 -17.99 -1.56 -12.36
N LEU A 172 -18.35 -2.67 -13.01
CA LEU A 172 -19.52 -3.46 -12.62
C LEU A 172 -19.34 -4.10 -11.25
N ILE A 173 -18.17 -4.70 -10.98
CA ILE A 173 -17.83 -5.30 -9.69
C ILE A 173 -17.78 -4.22 -8.60
N TYR A 174 -17.18 -3.06 -8.88
CA TYR A 174 -17.17 -1.91 -7.98
C TYR A 174 -18.59 -1.41 -7.67
N SER A 175 -19.45 -1.32 -8.69
CA SER A 175 -20.86 -0.94 -8.51
C SER A 175 -21.61 -1.94 -7.63
N LEU A 176 -21.35 -3.24 -7.78
CA LEU A 176 -21.90 -4.27 -6.89
C LEU A 176 -21.35 -4.13 -5.46
N GLY A 177 -20.05 -3.87 -5.31
CA GLY A 177 -19.42 -3.56 -4.03
C GLY A 177 -20.09 -2.37 -3.34
N ARG A 178 -20.42 -1.31 -4.07
CA ARG A 178 -21.15 -0.13 -3.55
C ARG A 178 -22.55 -0.47 -3.04
N ILE A 179 -23.23 -1.44 -3.63
CA ILE A 179 -24.51 -1.96 -3.11
C ILE A 179 -24.25 -2.69 -1.78
N LEU A 180 -23.18 -3.47 -1.66
CA LEU A 180 -22.81 -4.12 -0.40
C LEU A 180 -22.41 -3.13 0.68
N VAL A 181 -21.69 -2.05 0.35
CA VAL A 181 -21.39 -0.95 1.27
C VAL A 181 -22.67 -0.34 1.85
N PHE A 182 -23.72 -0.21 1.04
CA PHE A 182 -25.02 0.26 1.53
C PHE A 182 -25.65 -0.70 2.56
N PHE A 183 -25.52 -2.02 2.39
CA PHE A 183 -25.95 -2.98 3.42
C PHE A 183 -25.02 -3.00 4.63
N ALA A 184 -23.71 -2.85 4.41
CA ALA A 184 -22.71 -2.74 5.46
C ALA A 184 -22.95 -1.49 6.32
N PHE A 185 -23.41 -0.38 5.74
CA PHE A 185 -23.82 0.82 6.47
C PHE A 185 -24.85 0.50 7.56
N PHE A 186 -25.95 -0.21 7.22
CA PHE A 186 -26.95 -0.59 8.21
C PHE A 186 -26.37 -1.57 9.22
N THR A 187 -25.59 -2.55 8.74
CA THR A 187 -24.98 -3.53 9.63
C THR A 187 -24.09 -2.86 10.67
N ILE A 188 -23.17 -1.97 10.27
CA ILE A 188 -22.30 -1.20 11.16
C ILE A 188 -23.13 -0.33 12.12
N LEU A 189 -24.21 0.30 11.64
CA LEU A 189 -25.08 1.12 12.48
C LEU A 189 -25.75 0.32 13.61
N PHE A 190 -25.98 -0.98 13.45
CA PHE A 190 -26.59 -1.82 14.49
C PHE A 190 -25.59 -2.68 15.28
N THR A 191 -24.53 -3.16 14.62
CA THR A 191 -23.62 -4.20 15.16
C THR A 191 -22.21 -3.70 15.43
N LYS A 192 -21.82 -2.51 14.94
CA LYS A 192 -20.44 -2.01 14.91
C LYS A 192 -19.44 -2.93 14.19
N ARG A 193 -19.93 -3.86 13.37
CA ARG A 193 -19.07 -4.82 12.66
C ARG A 193 -19.33 -4.73 11.17
N TYR A 194 -18.25 -4.76 10.39
CA TYR A 194 -18.33 -4.94 8.95
C TYR A 194 -18.27 -6.44 8.66
N PRO A 195 -19.34 -7.08 8.12
CA PRO A 195 -19.32 -8.50 7.79
C PRO A 195 -18.17 -8.86 6.84
N GLU A 196 -17.38 -9.87 7.20
CA GLU A 196 -16.16 -10.26 6.47
C GLU A 196 -16.44 -10.52 4.98
N GLY A 197 -17.46 -11.30 4.64
CA GLY A 197 -17.80 -11.58 3.25
C GLY A 197 -18.17 -10.34 2.42
N MET A 198 -18.81 -9.33 3.03
CA MET A 198 -19.07 -8.06 2.33
C MET A 198 -17.79 -7.26 2.18
N PHE A 199 -16.96 -7.21 3.23
CA PHE A 199 -15.70 -6.48 3.24
C PHE A 199 -14.75 -7.03 2.16
N ASP A 200 -14.63 -8.35 2.06
CA ASP A 200 -13.76 -8.99 1.08
C ASP A 200 -14.20 -8.70 -0.35
N ILE A 201 -15.51 -8.73 -0.65
CA ILE A 201 -16.01 -8.37 -1.97
C ILE A 201 -15.69 -6.90 -2.30
N VAL A 202 -15.88 -5.99 -1.33
CA VAL A 202 -15.55 -4.57 -1.55
C VAL A 202 -14.04 -4.39 -1.73
N ARG A 203 -13.19 -5.07 -0.94
CA ARG A 203 -11.73 -5.09 -1.10
C ARG A 203 -11.33 -5.57 -2.51
N ILE A 204 -11.88 -6.70 -2.97
CA ILE A 204 -11.64 -7.25 -4.31
C ILE A 204 -12.05 -6.23 -5.37
N SER A 205 -13.21 -5.58 -5.21
CA SER A 205 -13.67 -4.58 -6.16
C SER A 205 -12.73 -3.38 -6.27
N LEU A 206 -12.13 -2.94 -5.15
CA LEU A 206 -11.14 -1.87 -5.14
C LEU A 206 -9.81 -2.32 -5.77
N ARG A 207 -9.40 -3.58 -5.57
CA ARG A 207 -8.22 -4.15 -6.25
C ARG A 207 -8.38 -4.15 -7.76
N TRP A 208 -9.57 -4.50 -8.26
CA TRP A 208 -9.87 -4.42 -9.69
C TRP A 208 -9.81 -2.99 -10.22
N LEU A 209 -10.37 -2.04 -9.47
CA LEU A 209 -10.31 -0.62 -9.83
C LEU A 209 -8.85 -0.10 -9.86
N ALA A 210 -8.04 -0.50 -8.89
CA ALA A 210 -6.60 -0.19 -8.82
C ALA A 210 -5.81 -0.74 -10.02
N ARG A 211 -6.05 -2.00 -10.38
CA ARG A 211 -5.40 -2.63 -11.55
C ARG A 211 -5.83 -1.94 -12.85
N ALA A 212 -7.11 -1.59 -12.97
CA ALA A 212 -7.64 -0.89 -14.14
C ALA A 212 -6.98 0.48 -14.30
N SER A 213 -6.92 1.28 -13.24
CA SER A 213 -6.35 2.62 -13.29
C SER A 213 -4.84 2.60 -13.56
N ALA A 214 -4.09 1.67 -12.98
CA ALA A 214 -2.67 1.51 -13.24
C ALA A 214 -2.39 1.12 -14.71
N TYR A 215 -3.20 0.22 -15.26
CA TYR A 215 -3.07 -0.25 -16.64
C TYR A 215 -3.44 0.86 -17.64
N GLU A 216 -4.58 1.54 -17.43
CA GLU A 216 -5.04 2.67 -18.26
C GLU A 216 -3.97 3.77 -18.38
N ASN A 217 -3.27 4.05 -17.29
CA ASN A 217 -2.24 5.07 -17.23
C ASN A 217 -0.84 4.55 -17.60
N TRP A 218 -0.70 3.38 -18.23
CA TRP A 218 0.58 2.77 -18.65
C TRP A 218 1.63 2.61 -17.54
N MET A 219 1.18 2.56 -16.28
CA MET A 219 2.04 2.36 -15.13
C MET A 219 2.49 0.90 -15.02
N VAL A 220 1.79 -0.02 -15.69
CA VAL A 220 2.08 -1.45 -15.71
C VAL A 220 2.07 -2.02 -17.13
N THR A 221 2.88 -3.05 -17.34
CA THR A 221 3.06 -3.69 -18.65
C THR A 221 2.20 -4.92 -18.86
N ARG A 222 1.82 -5.61 -17.79
CA ARG A 222 0.98 -6.81 -17.87
C ARG A 222 -0.49 -6.46 -17.85
N TYR A 223 -1.26 -7.12 -18.72
CA TYR A 223 -2.70 -7.02 -18.73
C TYR A 223 -3.26 -7.48 -17.37
N PRO A 224 -4.19 -6.72 -16.75
CA PRO A 224 -4.76 -7.09 -15.47
C PRO A 224 -5.43 -8.46 -15.50
N PRO A 225 -5.11 -9.36 -14.55
CA PRO A 225 -5.79 -10.64 -14.49
C PRO A 225 -7.25 -10.46 -14.05
N PHE A 226 -8.15 -11.27 -14.62
CA PHE A 226 -9.54 -11.41 -14.16
C PHE A 226 -9.61 -12.38 -12.98
N GLU A 227 -8.83 -12.10 -11.93
CA GLU A 227 -8.69 -12.94 -10.74
C GLU A 227 -9.50 -12.36 -9.56
N TRP A 228 -10.04 -13.24 -8.73
CA TRP A 228 -10.93 -12.91 -7.62
C TRP A 228 -10.20 -12.95 -6.27
N ASP A 229 -9.00 -12.36 -6.22
CA ASP A 229 -8.04 -12.44 -5.11
C ASP A 229 -8.03 -11.22 -4.17
#